data_AF-A0A6A6DMU2-F1
#
_entry.id   AF-A0A6A6DMU2-F1
#
_cell.length_a   1.000
_cell.length_b   1.000
_cell.length_c   1.000
_cell.angle_alpha   90.00
_cell.angle_beta   90.00
_cell.angle_gamma   90.00
#
_symmetry.space_group_name_H-M   'P 1'
#
loop_
_entity.id
_entity.type
_entity.pdbx_description
1 polymer ?
#
loop_
_entity_poly.entity_id
_entity_poly.type
_entity_poly.pdbx_seq_one_letter_code
_entity_poly.pdbx_strand_id
1 'polypeptide(L)'
;SHVLDKRYYDDSSGFGVENGVELTLEPDLQERSALPCDTGSERHVLKKEFLNLGLESLSESWQVKVGQYAADDDSVTLRAGRKRKKLEQLNAALRGNERRDIVVVTHGVFMKFLSGEWDIDLPKAGWRSYTICNDKEDRTILTPVDETEDHSH
;
A
#
# COMPACT_ATOMS: atom_id res chain seq x y z
N SER A 1 4.51 11.05 17.65
CA SER A 1 4.79 12.03 16.57
C SER A 1 3.82 11.75 15.43
N HIS A 2 3.30 12.79 14.77
CA HIS A 2 2.57 12.62 13.51
C HIS A 2 3.58 12.48 12.37
N VAL A 3 3.20 11.79 11.30
CA VAL A 3 4.05 11.55 10.12
C VAL A 3 3.38 12.06 8.85
N LEU A 4 2.05 11.90 8.78
CA LEU A 4 1.26 12.35 7.64
C LEU A 4 1.20 13.88 7.58
N ASP A 5 1.03 14.39 6.36
CA ASP A 5 0.82 15.81 6.13
C ASP A 5 -0.41 16.35 6.89
N LYS A 6 -0.34 17.60 7.36
CA LYS A 6 -1.45 18.25 8.08
C LYS A 6 -2.76 18.28 7.29
N ARG A 7 -2.71 18.23 5.95
CA ARG A 7 -3.89 18.25 5.06
C ARG A 7 -4.92 17.13 5.33
N TYR A 8 -4.51 16.04 5.98
CA TYR A 8 -5.39 14.91 6.29
C TYR A 8 -6.15 15.06 7.61
N TYR A 9 -5.86 16.11 8.38
CA TYR A 9 -6.45 16.36 9.69
C TYR A 9 -7.30 17.64 9.65
N ASP A 10 -8.16 17.81 10.64
CA ASP A 10 -8.88 19.06 10.81
C ASP A 10 -7.88 20.19 11.15
N ASP A 11 -8.03 21.36 10.51
CA ASP A 11 -7.11 22.49 10.68
C ASP A 11 -6.99 22.95 12.15
N SER A 12 -8.03 22.74 12.96
CA SER A 12 -8.04 23.10 14.38
C SER A 12 -7.46 22.01 15.30
N SER A 13 -7.20 20.81 14.78
CA SER A 13 -6.74 19.67 15.60
C SER A 13 -5.29 19.79 16.08
N GLY A 14 -4.47 20.58 15.39
CA GLY A 14 -3.03 20.65 15.62
C GLY A 14 -2.28 19.36 15.26
N PHE A 15 -2.92 18.41 14.56
CA PHE A 15 -2.32 17.16 14.12
C PHE A 15 -1.67 17.27 12.72
N GLY A 16 -0.77 16.33 12.44
CA GLY A 16 -0.01 16.26 11.19
C GLY A 16 1.30 17.04 11.21
N VAL A 17 1.99 17.03 10.07
CA VAL A 17 3.29 17.70 9.88
C VAL A 17 3.22 18.57 8.62
N GLU A 18 3.77 19.77 8.66
CA GLU A 18 3.92 20.61 7.46
C GLU A 18 4.83 19.91 6.43
N ASN A 19 4.35 19.75 5.20
CA ASN A 19 5.03 18.95 4.17
C ASN A 19 5.33 17.54 4.70
N GLY A 20 4.35 16.90 5.35
CA GLY A 20 4.44 15.55 5.88
C GLY A 20 4.36 14.48 4.78
N VAL A 21 4.27 13.21 5.18
CA VAL A 21 4.11 12.10 4.23
C VAL A 21 2.75 12.16 3.55
N GLU A 22 2.76 11.94 2.22
CA GLU A 22 1.54 11.83 1.43
C GLU A 22 0.92 10.43 1.56
N LEU A 23 -0.37 10.36 1.88
CA LEU A 23 -1.18 9.15 1.91
C LEU A 23 -1.97 9.02 0.60
N THR A 24 -1.86 7.85 -0.04
CA THR A 24 -2.69 7.48 -1.20
C THR A 24 -3.49 6.22 -0.87
N LEU A 25 -4.76 6.19 -1.28
CA LEU A 25 -5.62 5.02 -1.13
C LEU A 25 -5.50 4.09 -2.34
N GLU A 26 -5.24 2.81 -2.09
CA GLU A 26 -4.96 1.81 -3.12
C GLU A 26 -5.87 0.57 -2.97
N PRO A 27 -7.00 0.49 -3.69
CA PRO A 27 -7.93 -0.64 -3.61
C PRO A 27 -7.29 -2.01 -3.88
N ASP A 28 -6.27 -2.05 -4.73
CA ASP A 28 -5.58 -3.30 -5.04
C ASP A 28 -4.85 -3.91 -3.83
N LEU A 29 -4.55 -3.12 -2.77
CA LEU A 29 -3.85 -3.57 -1.54
C LEU A 29 -4.76 -4.24 -0.50
N GLN A 30 -6.07 -4.34 -0.73
CA GLN A 30 -6.97 -5.06 0.16
C GLN A 30 -6.55 -6.52 0.32
N GLU A 31 -6.90 -7.14 1.44
CA GLU A 31 -6.69 -8.55 1.67
C GLU A 31 -7.42 -9.41 0.62
N ARG A 32 -7.09 -10.70 0.53
CA ARG A 32 -7.82 -11.70 -0.23
C ARG A 32 -9.24 -11.91 0.28
N SER A 33 -9.42 -11.96 1.60
CA SER A 33 -10.69 -12.31 2.24
C SER A 33 -11.76 -11.23 2.06
N ALA A 34 -13.03 -11.63 2.14
CA ALA A 34 -14.19 -10.74 2.07
C ALA A 34 -14.69 -10.26 3.44
N LEU A 35 -13.93 -10.51 4.52
CA LEU A 35 -14.32 -10.00 5.84
C LEU A 35 -14.36 -8.45 5.81
N PRO A 36 -15.28 -7.81 6.55
CA PRO A 36 -15.35 -6.34 6.57
C PRO A 36 -14.02 -5.67 6.99
N CYS A 37 -13.28 -6.27 7.93
CA CYS A 37 -11.97 -5.77 8.36
C CYS A 37 -10.86 -5.88 7.28
N ASP A 38 -11.09 -6.68 6.24
CA ASP A 38 -10.12 -7.06 5.21
C ASP A 38 -10.32 -6.28 3.89
N THR A 39 -11.48 -5.64 3.77
CA THR A 39 -11.91 -4.91 2.55
C THR A 39 -12.27 -3.46 2.81
N GLY A 40 -12.63 -3.10 4.04
CA GLY A 40 -13.02 -1.75 4.41
C GLY A 40 -14.52 -1.50 4.26
N SER A 41 -14.88 -0.23 4.07
CA SER A 41 -16.27 0.23 4.03
C SER A 41 -16.59 0.92 2.70
N GLU A 42 -17.90 1.02 2.41
CA GLU A 42 -18.39 1.80 1.26
C GLU A 42 -17.88 3.24 1.29
N ARG A 43 -17.61 3.80 0.11
CA ARG A 43 -17.06 5.16 -0.03
C ARG A 43 -17.86 6.23 0.73
N HIS A 44 -19.19 6.11 0.74
CA HIS A 44 -20.05 7.08 1.42
C HIS A 44 -19.97 6.99 2.96
N VAL A 45 -19.61 5.82 3.50
CA VAL A 45 -19.35 5.63 4.94
C VAL A 45 -18.02 6.27 5.28
N LEU A 46 -16.96 5.96 4.52
CA LEU A 46 -15.64 6.57 4.68
C LEU A 46 -15.68 8.10 4.60
N LYS A 47 -16.48 8.66 3.68
CA LYS A 47 -16.62 10.11 3.53
C LYS A 47 -17.16 10.80 4.78
N LYS A 48 -17.96 10.12 5.60
CA LYS A 48 -18.50 10.68 6.84
C LYS A 48 -17.47 10.66 7.98
N GLU A 49 -16.55 9.70 7.94
CA GLU A 49 -15.56 9.49 9.00
C GLU A 49 -14.25 10.23 8.72
N PHE A 50 -13.83 10.31 7.46
CA PHE A 50 -12.57 10.90 7.02
C PHE A 50 -12.82 12.09 6.07
N LEU A 51 -13.25 13.22 6.63
CA LEU A 51 -13.68 14.39 5.86
C LEU A 51 -12.59 14.97 4.94
N ASN A 52 -11.32 14.88 5.37
CA ASN A 52 -10.17 15.48 4.68
C ASN A 52 -9.36 14.47 3.86
N LEU A 53 -9.85 13.23 3.73
CA LEU A 53 -9.21 12.20 2.94
C LEU A 53 -9.82 12.19 1.52
N GLY A 54 -8.98 12.30 0.50
CA GLY A 54 -9.40 12.16 -0.90
C GLY A 54 -9.84 10.72 -1.19
N LEU A 55 -11.11 10.53 -1.55
CA LEU A 55 -11.72 9.22 -1.83
C LEU A 55 -12.03 9.01 -3.31
N GLU A 56 -11.56 9.90 -4.18
CA GLU A 56 -11.88 9.93 -5.62
C GLU A 56 -11.33 8.71 -6.35
N SER A 57 -10.25 8.11 -5.85
CA SER A 57 -9.66 6.88 -6.39
C SER A 57 -10.46 5.63 -6.07
N LEU A 58 -11.41 5.70 -5.12
CA LEU A 58 -12.25 4.57 -4.74
C LEU A 58 -13.52 4.55 -5.59
N SER A 59 -13.75 3.45 -6.29
CA SER A 59 -15.07 3.19 -6.90
C SER A 59 -16.12 2.95 -5.80
N GLU A 60 -17.41 3.04 -6.13
CA GLU A 60 -18.48 2.84 -5.13
C GLU A 60 -18.50 1.43 -4.53
N SER A 61 -17.99 0.45 -5.27
CA SER A 61 -17.93 -0.96 -4.88
C SER A 61 -16.49 -1.44 -4.69
N TRP A 62 -15.55 -0.55 -4.38
CA TRP A 62 -14.12 -0.89 -4.29
C TRP A 62 -13.83 -2.03 -3.30
N GLN A 63 -14.62 -2.14 -2.23
CA GLN A 63 -14.52 -3.14 -1.18
C GLN A 63 -15.15 -4.51 -1.53
N VAL A 64 -15.91 -4.60 -2.63
CA VAL A 64 -16.65 -5.83 -2.96
C VAL A 64 -15.74 -6.83 -3.66
N LYS A 65 -15.66 -8.07 -3.16
CA LYS A 65 -14.82 -9.16 -3.69
C LYS A 65 -15.38 -9.81 -4.97
N VAL A 66 -15.48 -9.03 -6.04
CA VAL A 66 -15.92 -9.47 -7.37
C VAL A 66 -15.04 -8.91 -8.48
N GLY A 67 -15.06 -9.54 -9.65
CA GLY A 67 -14.27 -9.11 -10.80
C GLY A 67 -12.78 -9.01 -10.48
N GLN A 68 -12.15 -7.87 -10.76
CA GLN A 68 -10.72 -7.66 -10.48
C GLN A 68 -10.35 -7.71 -8.99
N TYR A 69 -11.32 -7.62 -8.10
CA TYR A 69 -11.15 -7.71 -6.65
C TYR A 69 -11.56 -9.06 -6.09
N ALA A 70 -11.89 -10.05 -6.92
CA ALA A 70 -12.27 -11.37 -6.45
C ALA A 70 -11.18 -12.05 -5.60
N ALA A 71 -11.62 -13.02 -4.79
CA ALA A 71 -10.79 -13.67 -3.77
C ALA A 71 -10.00 -14.89 -4.28
N ASP A 72 -10.16 -15.26 -5.56
CA ASP A 72 -9.37 -16.30 -6.21
C ASP A 72 -7.92 -15.86 -6.44
N ASP A 73 -7.01 -16.85 -6.48
CA ASP A 73 -5.58 -16.60 -6.54
C ASP A 73 -5.15 -15.86 -7.81
N ASP A 74 -5.86 -16.07 -8.93
CA ASP A 74 -5.59 -15.41 -10.20
C ASP A 74 -5.86 -13.89 -10.09
N SER A 75 -7.02 -13.52 -9.56
CA SER A 75 -7.41 -12.13 -9.33
C SER A 75 -6.47 -11.43 -8.35
N VAL A 76 -6.06 -12.11 -7.27
CA VAL A 76 -5.11 -11.57 -6.29
C VAL A 76 -3.72 -11.40 -6.92
N THR A 77 -3.26 -12.36 -7.73
CA THR A 77 -1.99 -12.29 -8.45
C THR A 77 -1.95 -11.11 -9.41
N LEU A 78 -3.03 -10.89 -10.16
CA LEU A 78 -3.16 -9.74 -11.07
C LEU A 78 -3.14 -8.40 -10.32
N ARG A 79 -3.80 -8.31 -9.16
CA ARG A 79 -3.73 -7.11 -8.28
C ARG A 79 -2.31 -6.83 -7.81
N ALA A 80 -1.61 -7.86 -7.33
CA ALA A 80 -0.23 -7.74 -6.88
C ALA A 80 0.70 -7.27 -8.02
N GLY A 81 0.54 -7.81 -9.23
CA GLY A 81 1.29 -7.38 -10.41
C GLY A 81 1.06 -5.92 -10.78
N ARG A 82 -0.21 -5.47 -10.82
CA ARG A 82 -0.55 -4.05 -11.02
C ARG A 82 0.07 -3.17 -9.95
N LYS A 83 0.07 -3.62 -8.69
CA LYS A 83 0.66 -2.87 -7.58
C LYS A 83 2.16 -2.72 -7.72
N ARG A 84 2.89 -3.80 -8.02
CA ARG A 84 4.34 -3.73 -8.23
C ARG A 84 4.71 -2.74 -9.34
N LYS A 85 4.02 -2.81 -10.48
CA LYS A 85 4.22 -1.84 -11.57
C LYS A 85 3.97 -0.39 -11.13
N LYS A 86 2.93 -0.14 -10.33
CA LYS A 86 2.66 1.19 -9.78
C LYS A 86 3.76 1.65 -8.81
N LEU A 87 4.27 0.75 -7.97
CA LEU A 87 5.38 1.04 -7.05
C LEU A 87 6.66 1.39 -7.82
N GLU A 88 6.98 0.68 -8.90
CA GLU A 88 8.10 1.03 -9.78
C GLU A 88 7.96 2.44 -10.35
N GLN A 89 6.77 2.78 -10.87
CA GLN A 89 6.48 4.12 -11.41
C GLN A 89 6.62 5.21 -10.35
N LEU A 90 6.11 4.98 -9.14
CA LEU A 90 6.24 5.90 -8.01
C LEU A 90 7.71 6.05 -7.59
N ASN A 91 8.44 4.95 -7.46
CA ASN A 91 9.86 4.97 -7.11
C ASN A 91 10.68 5.74 -8.17
N ALA A 92 10.37 5.57 -9.45
CA ALA A 92 10.98 6.34 -10.53
C ALA A 92 10.66 7.84 -10.43
N ALA A 93 9.42 8.21 -10.13
CA ALA A 93 9.00 9.60 -9.95
C ALA A 93 9.62 10.28 -8.72
N LEU A 94 10.00 9.49 -7.71
CA LEU A 94 10.66 9.96 -6.49
C LEU A 94 12.19 10.03 -6.60
N ARG A 95 12.79 9.63 -7.74
CA ARG A 95 14.25 9.68 -7.92
C ARG A 95 14.77 11.12 -7.78
N GLY A 96 15.79 11.29 -6.94
CA GLY A 96 16.39 12.60 -6.65
C GLY A 96 15.73 13.35 -5.49
N ASN A 97 14.61 12.88 -4.96
CA ASN A 97 14.04 13.41 -3.72
C ASN A 97 14.76 12.83 -2.50
N GLU A 98 14.94 13.66 -1.46
CA GLU A 98 15.47 13.21 -0.17
C GLU A 98 14.52 12.22 0.51
N ARG A 99 13.20 12.37 0.29
CA ARG A 99 12.15 11.46 0.76
C ARG A 99 11.66 10.57 -0.37
N ARG A 100 12.29 9.40 -0.51
CA ARG A 100 12.03 8.47 -1.61
C ARG A 100 11.36 7.16 -1.19
N ASP A 101 11.33 6.88 0.10
CA ASP A 101 10.80 5.60 0.60
C ASP A 101 9.28 5.56 0.49
N ILE A 102 8.75 4.40 0.07
CA ILE A 102 7.33 4.15 -0.07
C ILE A 102 6.92 3.16 1.02
N VAL A 103 6.00 3.57 1.89
CA VAL A 103 5.42 2.68 2.89
C VAL A 103 4.12 2.09 2.35
N VAL A 104 4.05 0.76 2.30
CA VAL A 104 2.84 0.03 1.88
C VAL A 104 2.22 -0.64 3.10
N VAL A 105 1.01 -0.22 3.46
CA VAL A 105 0.21 -0.85 4.51
C VAL A 105 -0.78 -1.82 3.85
N THR A 106 -0.70 -3.09 4.21
CA THR A 106 -1.55 -4.15 3.63
C THR A 106 -1.72 -5.30 4.64
N HIS A 107 -2.21 -6.44 4.17
CA HIS A 107 -2.60 -7.59 4.97
C HIS A 107 -1.71 -8.81 4.69
N GLY A 108 -1.74 -9.78 5.60
CA GLY A 108 -0.78 -10.89 5.61
C GLY A 108 -0.86 -11.80 4.39
N VAL A 109 -2.08 -12.19 3.95
CA VAL A 109 -2.20 -13.08 2.78
C VAL A 109 -1.86 -12.31 1.50
N PHE A 110 -2.36 -11.09 1.33
CA PHE A 110 -2.01 -10.27 0.17
C PHE A 110 -0.50 -9.97 0.08
N MET A 111 0.17 -9.78 1.22
CA MET A 111 1.62 -9.56 1.27
C MET A 111 2.39 -10.68 0.56
N LYS A 112 1.97 -11.95 0.71
CA LYS A 112 2.58 -13.10 0.02
C LYS A 112 2.58 -12.95 -1.50
N PHE A 113 1.45 -12.49 -2.05
CA PHE A 113 1.32 -12.24 -3.48
C PHE A 113 2.12 -11.01 -3.92
N LEU A 114 2.16 -9.97 -3.07
CA LEU A 114 2.86 -8.72 -3.36
C LEU A 114 4.38 -8.91 -3.38
N SER A 115 4.95 -9.55 -2.35
CA SER A 115 6.38 -9.80 -2.23
C SER A 115 6.85 -11.00 -3.06
N GLY A 116 5.97 -11.97 -3.31
CA GLY A 116 6.33 -13.27 -3.90
C GLY A 116 6.91 -14.26 -2.88
N GLU A 117 6.94 -13.90 -1.59
CA GLU A 117 7.41 -14.74 -0.50
C GLU A 117 6.25 -15.49 0.15
N TRP A 118 6.06 -16.77 -0.17
CA TRP A 118 4.93 -17.56 0.34
C TRP A 118 5.03 -17.91 1.83
N ASP A 119 6.26 -17.99 2.34
CA ASP A 119 6.58 -18.34 3.74
C ASP A 119 6.74 -17.10 4.64
N ILE A 120 6.46 -15.89 4.13
CA ILE A 120 6.48 -14.69 4.97
C ILE A 120 5.45 -14.81 6.09
N ASP A 121 5.94 -14.61 7.31
CA ASP A 121 5.16 -14.58 8.54
C ASP A 121 5.65 -13.42 9.40
N LEU A 122 4.95 -12.29 9.30
CA LEU A 122 5.24 -11.09 10.07
C LEU A 122 4.25 -11.01 11.24
N PRO A 123 4.70 -10.58 12.44
CA PRO A 123 3.79 -10.30 13.53
C PRO A 123 2.82 -9.18 13.14
N LYS A 124 1.74 -8.99 13.92
CA LYS A 124 0.85 -7.85 13.75
C LYS A 124 1.65 -6.54 13.84
N ALA A 125 1.46 -5.65 12.86
CA ALA A 125 2.27 -4.44 12.69
C ALA A 125 3.78 -4.68 12.46
N GLY A 126 4.17 -5.92 12.10
CA GLY A 126 5.49 -6.23 11.58
C GLY A 126 5.67 -5.67 10.17
N TRP A 127 6.92 -5.47 9.77
CA TRP A 127 7.29 -4.90 8.49
C TRP A 127 8.54 -5.58 7.96
N ARG A 128 8.81 -5.38 6.67
CA ARG A 128 10.03 -5.80 5.98
C ARG A 128 10.35 -4.81 4.87
N SER A 129 11.62 -4.53 4.66
CA SER A 129 12.10 -3.67 3.57
C SER A 129 12.31 -4.45 2.28
N TYR A 130 12.00 -3.80 1.17
CA TYR A 130 12.18 -4.34 -0.17
C TYR A 130 12.79 -3.31 -1.11
N THR A 131 13.61 -3.78 -2.04
CA THR A 131 13.99 -3.05 -3.25
C THR A 131 13.10 -3.44 -4.41
N ILE A 132 12.89 -2.51 -5.34
CA ILE A 132 12.11 -2.75 -6.56
C ILE A 132 13.07 -3.06 -7.69
N CYS A 133 12.92 -4.23 -8.30
CA CYS A 133 13.77 -4.75 -9.37
C CYS A 133 12.92 -5.34 -10.49
N ASN A 134 13.54 -5.63 -11.64
CA ASN A 134 12.92 -6.44 -12.69
C ASN A 134 13.55 -7.84 -12.73
N ASP A 135 12.72 -8.86 -12.96
CA ASP A 135 13.19 -10.23 -13.15
C ASP A 135 13.76 -10.45 -14.57
N LYS A 136 14.13 -11.70 -14.89
CA LYS A 136 14.68 -12.07 -16.21
C LYS A 136 13.69 -11.88 -17.38
N GLU A 137 12.39 -11.75 -17.08
CA GLU A 137 11.31 -11.53 -18.04
C GLU A 137 10.85 -10.06 -18.04
N ASP A 138 11.64 -9.16 -17.45
CA ASP A 138 11.35 -7.72 -17.30
C ASP A 138 10.06 -7.42 -16.51
N ARG A 139 9.68 -8.32 -15.60
CA ARG A 139 8.55 -8.10 -14.69
C ARG A 139 9.04 -7.45 -13.41
N THR A 140 8.34 -6.42 -12.96
CA THR A 140 8.60 -5.80 -11.66
C THR A 140 8.36 -6.79 -10.52
N ILE A 141 9.39 -6.97 -9.68
CA ILE A 141 9.42 -7.80 -8.47
C ILE A 141 9.90 -6.98 -7.28
N LEU A 142 9.62 -7.48 -6.07
CA LEU A 142 10.14 -6.94 -4.82
C LEU A 142 11.20 -7.90 -4.28
N THR A 143 12.40 -7.40 -4.03
CA THR A 143 13.50 -8.20 -3.47
C THR A 143 13.73 -7.75 -2.02
N PRO A 144 13.66 -8.65 -1.02
CA PRO A 144 13.94 -8.32 0.37
C PRO A 144 15.31 -7.64 0.49
N VAL A 145 15.39 -6.63 1.36
CA VAL A 145 16.67 -6.05 1.77
C VAL A 145 17.17 -6.87 2.96
N ASP A 146 18.37 -7.44 2.85
CA ASP A 146 19.02 -8.09 3.99
C ASP A 146 19.42 -7.01 5.00
N GLU A 147 18.76 -6.99 6.16
CA GLU A 147 19.00 -5.99 7.23
C GLU A 147 20.41 -6.09 7.86
N THR A 148 21.28 -6.97 7.36
CA THR A 148 22.70 -7.03 7.73
C THR A 148 23.57 -6.00 7.01
N GLU A 149 23.06 -5.29 6.00
CA GLU A 149 23.75 -4.14 5.41
C GLU A 149 23.37 -2.86 6.16
N ASP A 150 24.18 -2.56 7.17
CA ASP A 150 24.26 -1.28 7.87
C ASP A 150 24.50 -0.14 6.85
N HIS A 151 23.42 0.52 6.42
CA HIS A 151 23.53 1.79 5.69
C HIS A 151 23.75 2.93 6.69
N SER A 152 24.93 2.92 7.29
CA SER A 152 25.57 4.11 7.83
C SER A 152 25.88 5.07 6.67
N HIS A 153 24.96 5.99 6.39
CA HIS A 153 25.20 7.19 5.60
C HIS A 153 24.60 8.41 6.28
#